data_AF-A0AAQ3H4C5-F1
#
_entry.id   AF-A0AAQ3H4C5-F1
#
_cell.length_a   1.000
_cell.length_b   1.000
_cell.length_c   1.000
_cell.angle_alpha   90.00
_cell.angle_beta   90.00
_cell.angle_gamma   90.00
#
_symmetry.space_group_name_H-M   'P 1'
#
loop_
_entity.id
_entity.type
_entity.pdbx_description
1 polymer ?
#
loop_
_entity_poly.entity_id
_entity_poly.type
_entity_poly.pdbx_seq_one_letter_code
_entity_poly.pdbx_strand_id
1 'polypeptide(L)'
;MRNSNLETKIYDVYWEGPYSLDIITQDKDRDIAKEWHCLYQIYGDHPTYGRDVLLYIGKTERDIMKRLSEHYNRFSNQCDEVKVFLASFGEFTSWKEMRDRNYDPISKDNTELNAIESLLIYAHQPAYNIMSLSSNKFDNLNFRIFNTGRRKSLMPEISTQFYRDDRGFAE
;
A
#
# COMPACT_ATOMS: atom_id res chain seq x y z
N MET A 1 -22.20 6.74 -18.61
CA MET A 1 -23.11 5.59 -18.43
C MET A 1 -22.68 4.80 -17.20
N ARG A 2 -23.58 4.61 -16.22
CA ARG A 2 -23.31 3.85 -14.99
C ARG A 2 -23.23 2.35 -15.31
N ASN A 3 -22.04 1.76 -15.31
CA ASN A 3 -21.88 0.31 -15.27
C ASN A 3 -22.17 -0.18 -13.85
N SER A 4 -23.45 -0.31 -13.52
CA SER A 4 -23.97 -0.79 -12.23
C SER A 4 -23.93 -2.32 -12.08
N ASN A 5 -23.39 -3.05 -13.07
CA ASN A 5 -23.36 -4.52 -13.14
C ASN A 5 -21.94 -5.12 -13.16
N LEU A 6 -20.89 -4.36 -12.88
CA LEU A 6 -19.55 -4.96 -12.73
C LEU A 6 -19.41 -5.54 -11.32
N GLU A 7 -19.18 -6.84 -11.23
CA GLU A 7 -18.84 -7.53 -9.99
C GLU A 7 -17.69 -6.78 -9.28
N THR A 8 -17.89 -6.44 -8.00
CA THR A 8 -16.87 -5.75 -7.22
C THR A 8 -15.84 -6.76 -6.75
N LYS A 9 -14.63 -6.66 -7.28
CA LYS A 9 -13.50 -7.43 -6.75
C LYS A 9 -13.12 -6.92 -5.36
N ILE A 10 -12.78 -7.84 -4.47
CA ILE A 10 -12.27 -7.51 -3.14
C ILE A 10 -10.84 -7.98 -3.08
N TYR A 11 -9.94 -7.14 -2.61
CA TYR A 11 -8.56 -7.51 -2.33
C TYR A 11 -8.33 -7.44 -0.83
N ASP A 12 -7.61 -8.43 -0.32
CA ASP A 12 -6.99 -8.35 0.99
C ASP A 12 -5.56 -7.82 0.81
N VAL A 13 -5.20 -6.81 1.60
CA VAL A 13 -3.84 -6.28 1.70
C VAL A 13 -3.38 -6.53 3.13
N TYR A 14 -2.51 -7.51 3.30
CA TYR A 14 -2.05 -7.97 4.61
C TYR A 14 -0.74 -7.30 4.98
N TRP A 15 -0.75 -6.59 6.11
CA TRP A 15 0.38 -5.78 6.58
C TRP A 15 1.16 -6.46 7.70
N GLU A 16 2.49 -6.43 7.61
CA GLU A 16 3.46 -6.99 8.55
C GLU A 16 4.41 -5.92 9.09
N GLY A 17 4.94 -6.08 10.30
CA GLY A 17 5.85 -5.11 10.95
C GLY A 17 5.42 -4.71 12.36
N PRO A 18 5.79 -3.54 12.89
CA PRO A 18 6.75 -2.62 12.30
C PRO A 18 8.16 -3.22 12.27
N TYR A 19 8.95 -2.83 11.29
CA TYR A 19 10.37 -3.10 11.17
C TYR A 19 11.13 -1.78 11.02
N SER A 20 12.43 -1.77 11.29
CA SER A 20 13.28 -0.65 10.89
C SER A 20 13.81 -0.83 9.48
N LEU A 21 14.24 0.27 8.85
CA LEU A 21 14.90 0.24 7.53
C LEU A 21 16.16 -0.62 7.55
N ASP A 22 16.95 -0.54 8.61
CA ASP A 22 18.19 -1.30 8.75
C ASP A 22 17.93 -2.80 8.79
N ILE A 23 16.96 -3.22 9.62
CA ILE A 23 16.57 -4.63 9.72
C ILE A 23 16.12 -5.18 8.36
N ILE A 24 15.29 -4.43 7.62
CA ILE A 24 14.82 -4.87 6.31
C ILE A 24 15.95 -4.93 5.27
N THR A 25 16.80 -3.91 5.22
CA THR A 25 17.86 -3.82 4.18
C THR A 25 18.99 -4.80 4.42
N GLN A 26 19.14 -5.30 5.65
CA GLN A 26 20.16 -6.27 6.06
C GLN A 26 19.63 -7.71 6.16
N ASP A 27 18.35 -7.96 5.84
CA ASP A 27 17.70 -9.28 5.89
C ASP A 27 18.18 -10.22 4.77
N LYS A 28 19.39 -10.78 4.94
CA LYS A 28 20.01 -11.67 3.96
C LYS A 28 19.27 -13.00 3.82
N ASP A 29 18.67 -13.48 4.91
CA ASP A 29 18.02 -14.79 4.99
C ASP A 29 16.55 -14.75 4.54
N ARG A 30 16.03 -13.56 4.19
CA ARG A 30 14.63 -13.34 3.75
C ARG A 30 13.62 -13.75 4.79
N ASP A 31 13.94 -13.58 6.07
CA ASP A 31 13.03 -13.87 7.16
C ASP A 31 11.94 -12.81 7.31
N ILE A 32 12.23 -11.59 6.85
CA ILE A 32 11.38 -10.40 6.98
C ILE A 32 10.88 -9.94 5.62
N ALA A 33 11.77 -9.68 4.67
CA ALA A 33 11.44 -9.15 3.35
C ALA A 33 11.20 -10.28 2.36
N LYS A 34 9.97 -10.80 2.35
CA LYS A 34 9.56 -11.93 1.52
C LYS A 34 9.43 -11.55 0.04
N GLU A 35 9.58 -12.53 -0.84
CA GLU A 35 9.51 -12.31 -2.30
C GLU A 35 8.13 -11.82 -2.77
N TRP A 36 7.07 -12.12 -2.02
CA TRP A 36 5.72 -11.67 -2.29
C TRP A 36 5.40 -10.26 -1.78
N HIS A 37 6.30 -9.62 -0.99
CA HIS A 37 6.08 -8.26 -0.51
C HIS A 37 6.20 -7.25 -1.65
N CYS A 38 5.12 -6.51 -1.89
CA CYS A 38 4.99 -5.61 -3.03
C CYS A 38 4.48 -4.22 -2.65
N LEU A 39 4.02 -4.02 -1.41
CA LEU A 39 3.57 -2.75 -0.86
C LEU A 39 4.35 -2.44 0.43
N TYR A 40 4.52 -1.16 0.72
CA TYR A 40 5.09 -0.73 1.98
C TYR A 40 4.49 0.61 2.44
N GLN A 41 4.44 0.79 3.75
CA GLN A 41 4.12 2.06 4.39
C GLN A 41 5.25 2.44 5.35
N ILE A 42 5.51 3.74 5.46
CA ILE A 42 6.55 4.31 6.32
C ILE A 42 5.90 5.32 7.25
N TYR A 43 6.11 5.13 8.55
CA TYR A 43 5.68 6.01 9.62
C TYR A 43 6.87 6.67 10.28
N GLY A 44 6.71 7.91 10.69
CA GLY A 44 7.73 8.66 11.39
C GLY A 44 7.21 10.03 11.78
N ASP A 45 8.13 10.91 12.14
CA ASP A 45 7.79 12.24 12.61
C ASP A 45 7.67 13.23 11.45
N HIS A 46 6.61 14.04 11.46
CA HIS A 46 6.42 15.12 10.52
C HIS A 46 6.36 16.45 11.27
N PRO A 47 7.14 17.48 10.89
CA PRO A 47 7.20 18.76 11.61
C PRO A 47 5.82 19.41 11.86
N THR A 48 4.88 19.25 10.93
CA THR A 48 3.54 19.83 11.01
C THR A 48 2.49 18.87 11.57
N TYR A 49 2.62 17.57 11.30
CA TYR A 49 1.55 16.59 11.59
C TYR A 49 1.78 15.81 12.90
N GLY A 50 2.95 15.99 13.51
CA GLY A 50 3.30 15.38 14.78
C GLY A 50 4.09 14.09 14.61
N ARG A 51 4.12 13.31 15.69
CA ARG A 51 4.94 12.10 15.79
C ARG A 51 4.21 10.86 15.29
N ASP A 52 4.97 9.89 14.79
CA ASP A 52 4.49 8.56 14.39
C ASP A 52 3.30 8.60 13.39
N VAL A 53 3.36 9.51 12.42
CA VAL A 53 2.34 9.71 11.38
C VAL A 53 2.69 8.97 10.08
N LEU A 54 1.69 8.72 9.24
CA LEU A 54 1.88 8.09 7.93
C LEU A 54 2.58 9.05 6.98
N LEU A 55 3.86 8.79 6.70
CA LEU A 55 4.69 9.62 5.83
C LEU A 55 4.56 9.19 4.38
N TYR A 56 4.61 7.89 4.11
CA TYR A 56 4.70 7.39 2.75
C TYR A 56 4.01 6.04 2.57
N ILE A 57 3.36 5.85 1.43
CA ILE A 57 2.95 4.55 0.89
C ILE A 57 3.62 4.39 -0.47
N GLY A 58 4.18 3.23 -0.74
CA GLY A 58 4.73 2.90 -2.05
C GLY A 58 4.56 1.43 -2.40
N LYS A 59 4.78 1.14 -3.69
CA LYS A 59 4.84 -0.21 -4.23
C LYS A 59 6.19 -0.58 -4.82
N THR A 60 6.32 -1.87 -5.13
CA THR A 60 7.38 -2.43 -5.95
C THR A 60 6.87 -3.66 -6.71
N GLU A 61 7.31 -3.81 -7.96
CA GLU A 61 7.14 -5.03 -8.77
C GLU A 61 8.46 -5.83 -8.85
N ARG A 62 9.46 -5.36 -8.12
CA ARG A 62 10.77 -5.99 -7.94
C ARG A 62 11.01 -6.17 -6.46
N ASP A 63 12.19 -6.68 -6.14
CA ASP A 63 12.68 -6.82 -4.78
C ASP A 63 12.43 -5.58 -3.88
N ILE A 64 11.74 -5.79 -2.76
CA ILE A 64 11.36 -4.72 -1.83
C ILE A 64 12.54 -4.16 -1.04
N MET A 65 13.55 -4.97 -0.73
CA MET A 65 14.76 -4.50 -0.05
C MET A 65 15.51 -3.51 -0.96
N LYS A 66 15.65 -3.83 -2.25
CA LYS A 66 16.23 -2.91 -3.24
C LYS A 66 15.43 -1.62 -3.33
N ARG A 67 14.09 -1.70 -3.37
CA ARG A 67 13.24 -0.51 -3.43
C ARG A 67 13.37 0.37 -2.19
N LEU A 68 13.38 -0.21 -1.00
CA LEU A 68 13.55 0.54 0.24
C LEU A 68 14.96 1.12 0.37
N SER A 69 15.99 0.43 -0.12
CA SER A 69 17.37 0.93 -0.16
C SER A 69 17.50 2.23 -0.97
N GLU A 70 16.77 2.36 -2.07
CA GLU A 70 16.74 3.61 -2.85
C GLU A 70 16.12 4.78 -2.08
N HIS A 71 15.21 4.48 -1.14
CA HIS A 71 14.59 5.48 -0.27
C HIS A 71 15.36 5.67 1.04
N TYR A 72 16.42 4.90 1.30
CA TYR A 72 17.08 4.84 2.60
C TYR A 72 17.48 6.23 3.10
N ASN A 73 18.27 6.96 2.31
CA ASN A 73 18.73 8.31 2.68
C ASN A 73 17.61 9.32 2.94
N ARG A 74 16.43 9.12 2.35
CA ARG A 74 15.27 10.01 2.56
C ARG A 74 14.67 9.84 3.96
N PHE A 75 14.73 8.62 4.50
CA PHE A 75 14.02 8.25 5.72
C PHE A 75 14.94 7.89 6.90
N SER A 76 16.21 7.55 6.66
CA SER A 76 17.20 7.32 7.71
C SER A 76 17.67 8.62 8.39
N ASN A 77 17.53 9.76 7.72
CA ASN A 77 17.88 11.08 8.25
C ASN A 77 16.76 11.75 9.06
N GLN A 78 15.70 11.01 9.41
CA GLN A 78 14.66 11.52 10.31
C GLN A 78 15.22 11.63 11.75
N CYS A 79 14.65 12.52 12.58
CA CYS A 79 15.10 12.69 13.96
C CYS A 79 14.96 11.39 14.78
N ASP A 80 13.84 10.69 14.59
CA ASP A 80 13.57 9.39 15.18
C ASP A 80 13.52 8.32 14.07
N GLU A 81 13.87 7.08 14.44
CA GLU A 81 13.83 5.93 13.53
C GLU A 81 12.41 5.72 12.98
N VAL A 82 12.31 5.59 11.65
CA VAL A 82 11.03 5.32 10.98
C VAL A 82 10.58 3.88 11.19
N LYS A 83 9.26 3.69 11.24
CA LYS A 83 8.62 2.36 11.28
C LYS A 83 8.12 1.99 9.90
N VAL A 84 8.61 0.88 9.38
CA VAL A 84 8.24 0.35 8.06
C VAL A 84 7.32 -0.85 8.25
N PHE A 85 6.24 -0.90 7.47
CA PHE A 85 5.40 -2.09 7.37
C PHE A 85 5.39 -2.54 5.92
N LEU A 86 5.51 -3.85 5.72
CA LEU A 86 5.52 -4.48 4.40
C LEU A 86 4.17 -5.16 4.18
N ALA A 87 3.73 -5.23 2.93
CA ALA A 87 2.48 -5.89 2.61
C ALA A 87 2.52 -6.63 1.28
N SER A 88 1.63 -7.60 1.23
CA SER A 88 1.25 -8.34 0.04
C SER A 88 -0.25 -8.27 -0.13
N PHE A 89 -0.72 -8.55 -1.33
CA PHE A 89 -2.14 -8.56 -1.61
C PHE A 89 -2.56 -9.78 -2.42
N GLY A 90 -3.82 -10.14 -2.28
CA GLY A 90 -4.46 -11.19 -3.06
C GLY A 90 -5.95 -10.93 -3.18
N GLU A 91 -6.58 -11.54 -4.17
CA GLU A 91 -8.03 -11.47 -4.33
C GLU A 91 -8.72 -12.18 -3.17
N PHE A 92 -9.56 -11.47 -2.43
CA PHE A 92 -10.31 -11.98 -1.31
C PHE A 92 -11.46 -12.86 -1.80
N THR A 93 -11.44 -14.11 -1.36
CA THR A 93 -12.51 -15.10 -1.63
C THR A 93 -13.30 -15.38 -0.35
N SER A 94 -12.60 -15.69 0.74
CA SER A 94 -13.18 -15.93 2.06
C SER A 94 -12.14 -15.76 3.18
N TRP A 95 -12.60 -15.47 4.40
CA TRP A 95 -11.73 -15.38 5.58
C TRP A 95 -11.00 -16.68 5.91
N LYS A 96 -11.58 -17.83 5.55
CA LYS A 96 -10.95 -19.13 5.76
C LYS A 96 -9.74 -19.29 4.82
N GLU A 97 -9.94 -19.03 3.54
CA GLU A 97 -8.86 -19.11 2.55
C GLU A 97 -7.77 -18.09 2.83
N MET A 98 -8.13 -16.84 3.13
CA MET A 98 -7.15 -15.79 3.40
C MET A 98 -6.25 -16.08 4.61
N ARG A 99 -6.72 -16.83 5.61
CA ARG A 99 -5.91 -17.19 6.78
C ARG A 99 -4.83 -18.23 6.45
N ASP A 100 -5.14 -19.15 5.56
CA ASP A 100 -4.27 -20.28 5.22
C ASP A 100 -3.45 -20.01 3.95
N ARG A 101 -3.59 -18.81 3.36
CA ARG A 101 -3.00 -18.43 2.08
C ARG A 101 -1.55 -17.99 2.22
N ASN A 102 -0.72 -18.45 1.28
CA ASN A 102 0.53 -17.79 0.93
C ASN A 102 0.28 -16.82 -0.24
N TYR A 103 0.98 -15.69 -0.25
CA TYR A 103 0.91 -14.75 -1.36
C TYR A 103 1.96 -15.10 -2.42
N ASP A 104 1.62 -14.88 -3.68
CA ASP A 104 2.52 -15.08 -4.81
C ASP A 104 3.30 -13.80 -5.12
N PRO A 105 4.55 -13.90 -5.63
CA PRO A 105 5.28 -12.76 -6.17
C PRO A 105 4.50 -12.04 -7.28
N ILE A 106 4.57 -10.71 -7.29
CA ILE A 106 3.86 -9.88 -8.27
C ILE A 106 4.64 -9.82 -9.59
N SER A 107 3.91 -9.96 -10.70
CA SER A 107 4.46 -9.78 -12.04
C SER A 107 4.81 -8.32 -12.34
N LYS A 108 5.73 -8.10 -13.28
CA LYS A 108 6.00 -6.77 -13.82
C LYS A 108 4.74 -6.16 -14.45
N ASP A 109 4.59 -4.83 -14.35
CA ASP A 109 3.51 -4.04 -14.92
C ASP A 109 2.11 -4.45 -14.42
N ASN A 110 2.02 -4.95 -13.18
CA ASN A 110 0.78 -5.43 -12.58
C ASN A 110 -0.22 -4.29 -12.34
N THR A 111 -1.35 -4.34 -13.05
CA THR A 111 -2.39 -3.29 -13.04
C THR A 111 -3.09 -3.16 -11.70
N GLU A 112 -3.34 -4.26 -11.02
CA GLU A 112 -4.01 -4.34 -9.72
C GLU A 112 -3.17 -3.68 -8.64
N LEU A 113 -1.87 -4.00 -8.56
CA LEU A 113 -0.94 -3.39 -7.62
C LEU A 113 -0.88 -1.86 -7.82
N ASN A 114 -0.81 -1.41 -9.08
CA ASN A 114 -0.83 0.00 -9.45
C ASN A 114 -2.11 0.70 -8.95
N ALA A 115 -3.27 0.06 -9.13
CA ALA A 115 -4.56 0.59 -8.69
C ALA A 115 -4.71 0.59 -7.16
N ILE A 116 -4.27 -0.48 -6.50
CA ILE A 116 -4.30 -0.63 -5.03
C ILE A 116 -3.43 0.44 -4.38
N GLU A 117 -2.19 0.61 -4.82
CA GLU A 117 -1.30 1.68 -4.33
C GLU A 117 -1.95 3.06 -4.50
N SER A 118 -2.49 3.32 -5.69
CA SER A 118 -3.13 4.60 -6.00
C SER A 118 -4.34 4.87 -5.09
N LEU A 119 -5.19 3.87 -4.83
CA LEU A 119 -6.33 4.02 -3.93
C LEU A 119 -5.89 4.21 -2.47
N LEU A 120 -4.87 3.47 -2.02
CA LEU A 120 -4.29 3.63 -0.67
C LEU A 120 -3.74 5.05 -0.46
N ILE A 121 -3.00 5.58 -1.43
CA ILE A 121 -2.48 6.95 -1.38
C ILE A 121 -3.62 7.97 -1.38
N TYR A 122 -4.60 7.81 -2.27
CA TYR A 122 -5.73 8.74 -2.38
C TYR A 122 -6.54 8.82 -1.08
N ALA A 123 -6.87 7.66 -0.50
CA ALA A 123 -7.70 7.58 0.70
C ALA A 123 -7.01 8.10 1.97
N HIS A 124 -5.68 7.97 2.07
CA HIS A 124 -4.95 8.27 3.31
C HIS A 124 -4.05 9.51 3.23
N GLN A 125 -3.83 10.05 2.03
CA GLN A 125 -3.06 11.26 1.75
C GLN A 125 -1.75 11.38 2.55
N PRO A 126 -0.81 10.42 2.44
CA PRO A 126 0.44 10.46 3.20
C PRO A 126 1.25 11.75 2.93
N ALA A 127 1.90 12.28 3.97
CA ALA A 127 2.55 13.59 3.93
C ALA A 127 3.59 13.75 2.80
N TYR A 128 4.26 12.66 2.41
CA TYR A 128 5.35 12.69 1.43
C TYR A 128 4.99 12.06 0.06
N ASN A 129 3.71 11.74 -0.15
CA ASN A 129 3.17 11.26 -1.44
C ASN A 129 2.62 12.39 -2.34
N ILE A 130 2.92 13.67 -2.02
CA ILE A 130 2.34 14.87 -2.68
C ILE A 130 2.49 14.85 -4.22
N MET A 131 3.57 14.27 -4.76
CA MET A 131 3.78 14.16 -6.21
C MET A 131 2.98 13.04 -6.90
N SER A 132 2.45 12.07 -6.16
CA SER A 132 1.75 10.89 -6.68
C SER A 132 0.24 11.10 -6.86
N LEU A 133 -0.29 12.26 -6.50
CA LEU A 133 -1.73 12.58 -6.56
C LEU A 133 -2.23 13.00 -7.96
N SER A 134 -1.34 13.11 -8.95
CA SER A 134 -1.67 13.69 -10.26
C SER A 134 -2.33 12.74 -11.27
N SER A 135 -2.40 11.42 -10.97
CA SER A 135 -3.15 10.47 -11.81
C SER A 135 -3.67 9.28 -10.99
N ASN A 136 -4.99 9.16 -10.90
CA ASN A 136 -5.63 8.01 -10.26
C ASN A 136 -5.55 6.80 -11.21
N LYS A 137 -4.89 5.73 -10.75
CA LYS A 137 -4.78 4.49 -11.53
C LYS A 137 -6.00 3.56 -11.34
N PHE A 138 -7.04 4.02 -10.64
CA PHE A 138 -8.21 3.22 -10.26
C PHE A 138 -9.54 3.75 -10.80
N ASP A 139 -9.56 4.84 -11.58
CA ASP A 139 -10.81 5.52 -11.99
C ASP A 139 -11.80 4.58 -12.70
N ASN A 140 -11.29 3.66 -13.54
CA ASN A 140 -12.10 2.72 -14.30
C ASN A 140 -12.28 1.34 -13.64
N LEU A 141 -11.81 1.15 -12.41
CA LEU A 141 -11.84 -0.12 -11.70
C LEU A 141 -12.88 -0.12 -10.58
N ASN A 142 -13.55 -1.26 -10.39
CA ASN A 142 -14.53 -1.45 -9.32
C ASN A 142 -13.99 -2.46 -8.31
N PHE A 143 -13.38 -1.98 -7.23
CA PHE A 143 -12.83 -2.87 -6.21
C PHE A 143 -12.84 -2.27 -4.80
N ARG A 144 -12.67 -3.15 -3.81
CA ARG A 144 -12.50 -2.84 -2.39
C ARG A 144 -11.19 -3.42 -1.89
N ILE A 145 -10.59 -2.75 -0.92
CA ILE A 145 -9.44 -3.25 -0.16
C ILE A 145 -9.88 -3.48 1.27
N PHE A 146 -9.60 -4.66 1.80
CA PHE A 146 -9.51 -4.93 3.22
C PHE A 146 -8.04 -4.82 3.65
N ASN A 147 -7.73 -3.83 4.48
CA ASN A 147 -6.42 -3.72 5.12
C ASN A 147 -6.43 -4.60 6.37
N THR A 148 -5.65 -5.68 6.37
CA THR A 148 -5.60 -6.64 7.47
C THR A 148 -4.21 -6.73 8.06
N GLY A 149 -4.05 -7.56 9.10
CA GLY A 149 -2.79 -7.63 9.85
C GLY A 149 -2.49 -6.32 10.57
N ARG A 150 -1.22 -5.90 10.54
CA ARG A 150 -0.69 -4.73 11.27
C ARG A 150 -0.78 -3.45 10.45
N ARG A 151 -2.01 -3.10 10.03
CA ARG A 151 -2.31 -1.93 9.17
C ARG A 151 -2.05 -0.54 9.77
N LYS A 152 -1.71 -0.45 11.06
CA LYS A 152 -1.48 0.82 11.78
C LYS A 152 -2.66 1.80 11.59
N SER A 153 -2.44 2.98 11.01
CA SER A 153 -3.45 4.03 10.87
C SER A 153 -4.28 3.92 9.59
N LEU A 154 -3.99 2.97 8.69
CA LEU A 154 -4.82 2.78 7.50
C LEU A 154 -6.24 2.41 7.90
N MET A 155 -7.24 2.94 7.18
CA MET A 155 -8.62 2.51 7.33
C MET A 155 -8.72 1.00 7.07
N PRO A 156 -9.48 0.25 7.90
CA PRO A 156 -9.61 -1.20 7.74
C PRO A 156 -10.19 -1.58 6.37
N GLU A 157 -10.91 -0.66 5.74
CA GLU A 157 -11.59 -0.89 4.49
C GLU A 157 -11.69 0.41 3.68
N ILE A 158 -11.36 0.32 2.39
CA ILE A 158 -11.52 1.42 1.42
C ILE A 158 -12.02 0.85 0.10
N SER A 159 -12.75 1.63 -0.70
CA SER A 159 -13.26 1.16 -1.99
C SER A 159 -13.23 2.25 -3.06
N THR A 160 -13.07 1.87 -4.32
CA THR A 160 -13.17 2.84 -5.42
C THR A 160 -14.58 3.44 -5.50
N GLN A 161 -15.61 2.74 -5.05
CA GLN A 161 -16.99 3.28 -5.03
C GLN A 161 -17.16 4.46 -4.08
N PHE A 162 -16.46 4.46 -2.94
CA PHE A 162 -16.53 5.56 -1.98
C PHE A 162 -15.71 6.78 -2.43
N TYR A 163 -14.60 6.55 -3.12
CA TYR A 163 -13.64 7.59 -3.53
C TYR A 163 -13.71 7.94 -5.02
N ARG A 164 -14.68 7.38 -5.75
CA ARG A 164 -14.99 7.81 -7.12
C ARG A 164 -15.54 9.22 -7.02
N ASP A 165 -14.72 10.17 -7.45
CA ASP A 165 -15.15 11.52 -7.75
C ASP A 165 -15.73 11.46 -9.18
N ASP A 166 -16.99 11.09 -9.30
CA ASP A 166 -17.73 11.21 -10.55
C ASP A 166 -17.97 12.69 -10.86
N ARG A 167 -16.88 13.39 -11.22
CA ARG A 167 -16.88 14.65 -11.94
C ARG A 167 -17.39 14.43 -13.37
N GLY A 168 -18.64 13.99 -13.47
CA GLY A 168 -19.48 14.29 -14.62
C GLY A 168 -19.85 15.76 -14.52
N PHE A 169 -18.96 16.64 -15.00
CA PHE A 169 -19.43 17.91 -15.50
C PHE A 169 -20.36 17.57 -16.66
N ALA A 170 -21.65 17.73 -16.43
CA ALA A 170 -22.59 17.90 -17.51
C ALA A 170 -22.18 19.20 -18.23
N GLU A 171 -21.53 19.05 -19.38
CA GLU A 171 -21.55 20.06 -20.44
C GLU A 171 -22.56 19.61 -21.50
#